data_AF-A0A8C6P0D2-F1
#
_entry.id   AF-A0A8C6P0D2-F1
#
_cell.length_a   1.000
_cell.length_b   1.000
_cell.length_c   1.000
_cell.angle_alpha   90.00
_cell.angle_beta   90.00
_cell.angle_gamma   90.00
#
_symmetry.space_group_name_H-M   'P 1'
#
loop_
_entity.id
_entity.type
_entity.pdbx_description
1 polymer ?
#
loop_
_entity_poly.entity_id
_entity_poly.type
_entity_poly.pdbx_seq_one_letter_code
_entity_poly.pdbx_strand_id
1 'polypeptide(L)' 'MSDEIQEKIKNYRTAPFDARFPNTNQTRNCYQNYLDFHRCNKSLKAKNQDPAPCEWYRRVYKSLCPVSWVPSEAGGEAG' A
#
# COMPACT_ATOMS: atom_id res chain seq x y z
N MET A 1 -12.57 5.92 12.39
CA MET A 1 -11.43 6.10 11.48
C MET A 1 -10.37 5.01 11.64
N SER A 2 -9.78 4.77 12.82
CA SER A 2 -8.88 3.62 13.04
C SER A 2 -9.60 2.28 12.88
N ASP A 3 -10.78 2.15 13.47
CA ASP A 3 -11.44 0.85 13.64
C ASP A 3 -12.01 0.32 12.31
N GLU A 4 -12.53 1.21 11.47
CA GLU A 4 -13.02 0.88 10.12
C GLU A 4 -11.89 0.46 9.18
N ILE A 5 -10.71 1.07 9.28
CA ILE A 5 -9.54 0.67 8.49
C ILE A 5 -9.04 -0.70 8.95
N GLN A 6 -9.00 -0.93 10.26
CA GLN A 6 -8.61 -2.21 10.83
C GLN A 6 -9.54 -3.33 10.40
N GLU A 7 -10.86 -3.10 10.39
CA GLU A 7 -11.84 -4.08 9.92
C GLU A 7 -11.68 -4.38 8.43
N LYS A 8 -11.46 -3.35 7.60
CA LYS A 8 -11.18 -3.53 6.16
C LYS A 8 -9.90 -4.33 5.91
N ILE A 9 -8.85 -4.11 6.72
CA ILE A 9 -7.60 -4.88 6.65
C ILE A 9 -7.85 -6.33 7.08
N LYS A 10 -8.64 -6.57 8.13
CA LYS A 10 -9.00 -7.91 8.59
C LYS A 10 -9.74 -8.71 7.52
N ASN A 11 -10.68 -8.08 6.83
CA ASN A 11 -11.51 -8.71 5.81
C ASN A 11 -10.93 -8.61 4.39
N TYR A 12 -9.69 -8.14 4.25
CA TYR A 12 -9.03 -7.95 2.96
C TYR A 12 -8.78 -9.30 2.26
N ARG A 13 -9.26 -9.43 1.02
CA ARG A 13 -8.98 -10.59 0.15
C ARG A 13 -8.07 -10.25 -1.03
N THR A 14 -8.38 -9.16 -1.72
CA THR A 14 -7.63 -8.64 -2.87
C THR A 14 -7.87 -7.14 -3.00
N ALA A 15 -7.14 -6.47 -3.89
CA ALA A 15 -7.33 -5.06 -4.17
C ALA A 15 -8.76 -4.83 -4.72
N PRO A 16 -9.56 -3.94 -4.11
CA PRO A 16 -10.88 -3.62 -4.63
C PRO A 16 -10.79 -2.80 -5.92
N PHE A 17 -11.92 -2.66 -6.61
CA PHE A 17 -12.03 -1.73 -7.72
C PHE A 17 -11.74 -0.30 -7.27
N ASP A 18 -10.87 0.41 -8.00
CA ASP A 18 -10.55 1.81 -7.80
C ASP A 18 -11.01 2.63 -9.01
N ALA A 19 -12.04 3.46 -8.80
CA ALA A 19 -12.63 4.29 -9.85
C ALA A 19 -11.64 5.30 -10.47
N ARG A 20 -10.50 5.58 -9.82
CA ARG A 20 -9.42 6.41 -10.38
C ARG A 20 -8.64 5.69 -11.47
N PHE A 21 -8.69 4.35 -11.48
CA PHE A 21 -7.99 3.48 -12.43
C PHE A 21 -8.97 2.47 -13.06
N PRO A 22 -9.98 2.93 -13.83
CA PRO A 22 -11.07 2.05 -14.29
C PRO A 22 -10.70 1.18 -15.51
N ASN A 23 -9.59 1.50 -16.19
CA ASN A 23 -9.20 0.87 -17.44
C ASN A 23 -8.38 -0.41 -17.20
N THR A 24 -8.28 -1.27 -18.22
CA THR A 24 -7.48 -2.51 -18.18
C THR A 24 -6.01 -2.28 -17.79
N ASN A 25 -5.42 -1.14 -18.17
CA ASN A 25 -4.04 -0.82 -17.80
C ASN A 25 -3.96 -0.36 -16.33
N GLN A 26 -3.52 -1.26 -15.46
CA GLN A 26 -3.41 -1.05 -14.00
C GLN A 26 -2.02 -0.60 -13.53
N THR A 27 -1.10 -0.28 -14.45
CA THR A 27 0.28 0.13 -14.12
C THR A 27 0.30 1.32 -13.15
N ARG A 28 -0.55 2.33 -13.38
CA ARG A 28 -0.63 3.52 -12.51
C ARG A 28 -1.23 3.22 -11.14
N ASN A 29 -2.14 2.23 -11.04
CA ASN A 29 -2.73 1.81 -9.77
C ASN A 29 -1.66 1.16 -8.87
N CYS A 30 -0.89 0.23 -9.44
CA CYS A 30 0.27 -0.37 -8.77
C CYS A 30 1.26 0.72 -8.30
N TYR A 31 1.71 1.58 -9.22
CA TYR A 31 2.71 2.61 -8.91
C TYR A 31 2.24 3.60 -7.84
N GLN A 32 0.99 4.05 -7.91
CA GLN A 32 0.43 4.99 -6.93
C GLN A 32 0.39 4.37 -5.53
N ASN A 33 -0.11 3.14 -5.38
CA ASN A 33 -0.19 2.49 -4.08
C ASN A 33 1.19 2.16 -3.49
N TYR A 34 2.18 1.83 -4.34
CA TYR A 34 3.57 1.65 -3.91
C TYR A 34 4.11 2.95 -3.29
N LEU A 35 3.96 4.08 -4.00
CA LEU A 35 4.39 5.38 -3.49
C LEU A 35 3.64 5.79 -2.23
N ASP A 36 2.32 5.58 -2.18
CA ASP A 36 1.49 5.95 -1.04
C ASP A 36 1.91 5.20 0.22
N PHE A 37 2.23 3.91 0.11
CA PHE A 37 2.77 3.15 1.25
C PHE A 37 4.08 3.75 1.76
N HIS A 38 5.08 3.96 0.90
CA HIS A 38 6.38 4.46 1.33
C HIS A 38 6.31 5.89 1.89
N ARG A 39 5.49 6.77 1.29
CA ARG A 39 5.26 8.13 1.79
C ARG A 39 4.54 8.12 3.13
N CYS A 40 3.48 7.33 3.26
CA CYS A 40 2.72 7.18 4.51
C CYS A 40 3.64 6.66 5.62
N ASN A 41 4.36 5.56 5.37
CA ASN A 41 5.24 4.94 6.34
C ASN A 41 6.37 5.89 6.76
N LYS A 42 7.03 6.57 5.80
CA LYS A 42 8.06 7.57 6.09
C LYS A 42 7.52 8.73 6.93
N SER A 43 6.32 9.23 6.60
CA SER A 43 5.70 10.34 7.32
C SER A 43 5.33 9.97 8.77
N LEU A 44 4.76 8.78 8.99
CA LEU A 44 4.36 8.34 10.32
C LEU A 44 5.57 7.96 11.18
N LYS A 45 6.58 7.29 10.61
CA LYS A 45 7.85 7.02 11.32
C LYS A 45 8.55 8.31 11.76
N ALA A 46 8.62 9.31 10.88
CA ALA A 46 9.22 10.61 11.23
C ALA A 46 8.49 11.33 12.38
N LYS A 47 7.20 11.03 12.58
CA LYS A 47 6.37 11.57 13.67
C LYS A 47 6.30 10.66 14.89
N ASN A 48 7.01 9.53 14.91
CA ASN A 48 6.88 8.48 15.92
C ASN A 48 5.43 8.01 16.12
N GLN A 49 4.66 7.91 15.03
CA GLN A 49 3.27 7.45 15.02
C GLN A 49 3.18 6.01 14.49
N ASP A 50 2.12 5.31 14.88
CA ASP A 50 1.85 3.94 14.43
C ASP A 50 1.65 3.87 12.90
N PRO A 51 2.47 3.09 12.16
CA PRO A 51 2.33 2.93 10.72
C PRO A 51 1.17 2.01 10.29
N ALA A 52 0.42 1.42 11.21
CA ALA A 52 -0.72 0.54 10.88
C ALA A 52 -1.71 1.10 9.84
N PRO A 53 -2.03 2.42 9.78
CA PRO A 53 -2.88 2.96 8.74
C PRO A 53 -2.32 2.81 7.31
N CYS A 54 -1.00 2.73 7.15
CA CYS A 54 -0.34 2.57 5.86
C CYS A 54 -0.45 1.15 5.30
N GLU A 55 -0.80 0.17 6.14
CA GLU A 55 -0.85 -1.25 5.79
C GLU A 55 -1.86 -1.55 4.67
N TRP A 56 -2.90 -0.73 4.55
CA TRP A 56 -3.84 -0.82 3.42
C TRP A 56 -3.11 -0.71 2.07
N TYR A 57 -2.31 0.34 1.89
CA TYR A 57 -1.55 0.56 0.65
C TYR A 57 -0.57 -0.59 0.40
N ARG A 58 0.03 -1.12 1.47
CA ARG A 58 0.93 -2.28 1.40
C ARG A 58 0.26 -3.50 0.78
N ARG A 59 -0.94 -3.83 1.25
CA ARG A 59 -1.71 -4.96 0.73
C ARG A 59 -2.14 -4.74 -0.71
N VAL A 60 -2.56 -3.52 -1.04
CA VAL A 60 -3.00 -3.18 -2.41
C VAL A 60 -1.87 -3.28 -3.42
N TYR A 61 -0.71 -2.64 -3.19
CA TYR A 61 0.38 -2.73 -4.18
C TYR A 61 0.94 -4.15 -4.29
N LYS A 62 1.01 -4.92 -3.19
CA LYS A 62 1.44 -6.33 -3.25
C LYS A 62 0.49 -7.22 -4.04
N SER A 63 -0.80 -6.86 -4.12
CA SER A 63 -1.79 -7.59 -4.91
C SER A 63 -1.79 -7.20 -6.39
N LEU A 64 -1.36 -5.98 -6.73
CA LEU A 64 -1.42 -5.44 -8.10
C LEU A 64 -0.07 -5.47 -8.82
N CYS A 65 1.02 -5.23 -8.11
CA CYS A 65 2.34 -5.06 -8.71
C CYS A 65 2.99 -6.41 -9.02
N PRO A 66 3.60 -6.58 -10.20
CA PRO A 66 4.48 -7.71 -10.47
C PRO A 66 5.60 -7.79 -9.43
N VAL A 67 5.92 -8.99 -8.95
CA VAL A 67 6.98 -9.21 -7.94
C VAL A 67 8.33 -8.66 -8.42
N SER A 68 8.61 -8.73 -9.73
CA SER A 68 9.85 -8.19 -10.32
C SER A 68 9.96 -6.66 -10.26
N TRP A 69 8.86 -5.93 -10.01
CA TRP A 69 8.87 -4.46 -9.88
C TRP A 69 9.09 -4.00 -8.44
N VAL A 70 8.80 -4.86 -7.47
CA VAL A 70 8.90 -4.54 -6.04
C VAL A 70 10.22 -5.12 -5.53
N PRO A 71 11.17 -4.28 -5.08
CA PRO A 71 12.38 -4.76 -4.46
C PRO A 71 12.06 -5.66 -3.27
N SER A 72 12.86 -6.71 -3.06
CA SER A 72 12.71 -7.57 -1.89
C SER A 72 12.89 -6.75 -0.61
N GLU A 73 11.84 -6.69 0.22
CA GLU A 73 11.82 -5.98 1.52
C GLU A 73 12.75 -6.61 2.58
N ALA A 74 13.58 -7.61 2.21
CA ALA A 74 14.47 -8.34 3.11
C ALA A 74 15.66 -7.51 3.64
N GLY A 75 15.86 -6.29 3.17
CA GLY A 75 16.84 -5.35 3.70
C GLY A 75 16.17 -4.00 3.93
N GLY A 76 16.08 -3.60 5.20
CA GLY A 76 15.42 -2.36 5.59
C GLY A 76 15.87 -1.14 4.77
N GLU A 77 14.88 -0.32 4.44
CA GLU A 77 15.00 1.14 4.32
C GLU A 77 16.31 1.67 3.73
N ALA A 78 16.50 1.52 2.42
CA ALA A 78 17.38 2.42 1.67
C ALA A 78 16.52 3.52 1.04
N GLY A 79 16.52 4.71 1.66
CA GLY A 79 15.79 5.90 1.19
C GLY A 79 15.76 7.07 2.17
#